data_AF-A0A6V7IJF7-F1
#
_entry.id   AF-A0A6V7IJF7-F1
#
_cell.length_a   1.000
_cell.length_b   1.000
_cell.length_c   1.000
_cell.angle_alpha   90.00
_cell.angle_beta   90.00
_cell.angle_gamma   90.00
#
_symmetry.space_group_name_H-M   'P 1'
#
loop_
_entity.id
_entity.type
_entity.pdbx_description
1 polymer ?
#
loop_
_entity_poly.entity_id
_entity_poly.type
_entity_poly.pdbx_seq_one_letter_code
_entity_poly.pdbx_strand_id
1 'polypeptide(L)'
;MTELIEYNEYVDEILLPDSDITPGTDCLFAGWGATERVPNDSSEELRYGSGKIWHSLVCNLKLKLKYHEFCFGYVNGSRARPGG
;
A
#
# COMPACT_ATOMS: atom_id res chain seq x y z
N MET A 1 -4.26 -27.35 13.65
CA MET A 1 -2.89 -27.30 14.18
C MET A 1 -2.19 -26.17 13.45
N THR A 2 -1.77 -25.12 14.14
CA THR A 2 -1.03 -23.99 13.55
C THR A 2 0.44 -24.19 13.85
N GLU A 3 1.26 -24.34 12.80
CA GLU A 3 2.71 -24.39 12.92
C GLU A 3 3.29 -22.97 13.02
N LEU A 4 4.45 -22.84 13.66
CA LEU A 4 5.14 -21.55 13.80
C LEU A 4 5.80 -21.16 12.46
N ILE A 5 5.88 -19.85 12.19
CA ILE A 5 6.56 -19.32 11.01
C ILE A 5 8.07 -19.44 11.22
N GLU A 6 8.79 -19.99 10.24
CA GLU A 6 10.25 -20.02 10.21
C GLU A 6 10.81 -18.80 9.46
N TYR A 7 11.43 -17.89 10.19
CA TYR A 7 12.06 -16.70 9.61
C TYR A 7 13.36 -17.04 8.87
N ASN A 8 13.58 -16.35 7.76
CA ASN A 8 14.76 -16.54 6.89
C ASN A 8 14.96 -15.29 6.01
N GLU A 9 15.87 -15.36 5.03
CA GLU A 9 16.17 -14.23 4.13
C GLU A 9 14.98 -13.75 3.26
N TYR A 10 13.91 -14.53 3.17
CA TYR A 10 12.69 -14.24 2.42
C TYR A 10 11.44 -14.01 3.31
N VAL A 11 11.54 -14.30 4.61
CA VAL A 11 10.44 -14.19 5.56
C VAL A 11 10.93 -13.44 6.79
N ASP A 12 10.43 -12.23 6.97
CA ASP A 12 10.79 -11.35 8.08
C ASP A 12 9.58 -10.53 8.55
N GLU A 13 9.68 -9.98 9.76
CA GLU A 13 8.65 -9.15 10.37
C GLU A 13 8.72 -7.68 9.91
N ILE A 14 7.60 -6.96 10.07
CA ILE A 14 7.55 -5.51 9.86
C ILE A 14 7.44 -4.80 11.21
N LEU A 15 8.16 -3.69 11.34
CA LEU A 15 8.11 -2.86 12.54
C LEU A 15 6.76 -2.18 12.69
N LEU A 16 6.23 -2.20 13.91
CA LEU A 16 5.02 -1.45 14.25
C LEU A 16 5.36 0.03 14.45
N PRO A 17 4.49 0.96 14.02
CA PRO A 17 4.71 2.38 14.23
C PRO A 17 4.42 2.78 15.67
N ASP A 18 5.27 3.63 16.25
CA ASP A 18 5.08 4.23 17.58
C ASP A 18 4.18 5.48 17.56
N SER A 19 3.88 6.01 16.37
CA SER A 19 3.14 7.25 16.20
C SER A 19 2.29 7.23 14.93
N ASP A 20 1.33 8.17 14.86
CA ASP A 20 0.49 8.35 13.69
C ASP A 20 1.30 8.72 12.43
N ILE A 21 0.80 8.29 11.29
CA ILE A 21 1.43 8.54 9.99
C ILE A 21 1.24 10.01 9.56
N THR A 22 2.32 10.63 9.08
CA THR A 22 2.32 12.04 8.71
C THR A 22 1.97 12.25 7.22
N PRO A 23 1.15 13.25 6.85
CA PRO A 23 0.92 13.60 5.45
C PRO A 23 2.22 13.93 4.70
N GLY A 24 2.34 13.45 3.46
CA GLY A 24 3.53 13.64 2.62
C GLY A 24 4.60 12.55 2.75
N THR A 25 4.50 11.68 3.77
CA THR A 25 5.37 10.52 3.94
C THR A 25 5.32 9.63 2.71
N ASP A 26 6.50 9.25 2.19
CA ASP A 26 6.63 8.25 1.14
C ASP A 26 6.41 6.85 1.72
N CYS A 27 5.57 6.06 1.07
CA CYS A 27 5.35 4.67 1.46
C CYS A 27 5.45 3.75 0.24
N LEU A 28 5.64 2.48 0.53
CA LEU A 28 5.59 1.39 -0.42
C LEU A 28 4.32 0.58 -0.18
N PHE A 29 3.78 0.03 -1.26
CA PHE A 29 2.76 -1.01 -1.21
C PHE A 29 3.20 -2.14 -2.12
N ALA A 30 2.89 -3.37 -1.73
CA ALA A 30 3.20 -4.56 -2.51
C ALA A 30 2.01 -5.51 -2.51
N GLY A 31 1.87 -6.31 -3.57
CA GLY A 31 0.86 -7.34 -3.67
C GLY A 31 0.76 -7.97 -5.05
N TRP A 32 -0.12 -8.96 -5.16
CA TRP A 32 -0.40 -9.73 -6.37
C TRP A 32 -1.72 -9.31 -7.04
N GLY A 33 -2.23 -8.12 -6.69
CA GLY A 33 -3.47 -7.58 -7.24
C GLY A 33 -3.41 -7.35 -8.75
N ALA A 34 -4.57 -7.10 -9.36
CA ALA A 34 -4.65 -6.89 -10.81
C ALA A 34 -3.83 -5.68 -11.26
N THR A 35 -2.95 -5.88 -12.25
CA THR A 35 -2.04 -4.85 -12.78
C THR A 35 -2.64 -4.08 -13.96
N GLU A 36 -3.64 -4.67 -14.62
CA GLU A 36 -4.38 -4.08 -15.72
C GLU A 36 -5.88 -3.98 -15.42
N ARG A 37 -6.63 -3.28 -16.29
CA ARG A 37 -8.08 -3.10 -16.14
C ARG A 37 -8.90 -4.37 -16.41
N VAL A 38 -8.25 -5.50 -16.70
CA VAL A 38 -8.96 -6.76 -16.89
C VAL A 38 -9.39 -7.27 -15.52
N PRO A 39 -10.71 -7.38 -15.26
CA PRO A 39 -11.18 -7.94 -14.00
C PRO A 39 -10.67 -9.37 -13.88
N ASN A 40 -10.08 -9.71 -12.74
CA ASN A 40 -9.57 -11.04 -12.37
C ASN A 40 -8.21 -11.46 -12.94
N ASP A 41 -7.40 -10.53 -13.47
CA ASP A 41 -6.03 -10.83 -13.89
C ASP A 41 -5.03 -10.46 -12.79
N SER A 42 -5.00 -11.27 -11.72
CA SER A 42 -4.01 -11.14 -10.63
C SER A 42 -2.61 -11.43 -11.16
N SER A 43 -1.61 -10.70 -10.67
CA SER A 43 -0.22 -10.96 -11.06
C SER A 43 0.28 -12.27 -10.46
N GLU A 44 0.95 -13.10 -11.27
CA GLU A 44 1.68 -14.27 -10.79
C GLU A 44 2.95 -13.90 -10.01
N GLU A 45 3.42 -12.65 -10.17
CA GLU A 45 4.62 -12.13 -9.53
C GLU A 45 4.26 -11.06 -8.50
N LEU A 46 5.01 -11.00 -7.40
CA LEU A 46 4.86 -9.92 -6.43
C LEU A 46 5.28 -8.61 -7.11
N ARG A 47 4.38 -7.63 -7.12
CA ARG A 47 4.66 -6.27 -7.60
C ARG A 47 4.65 -5.30 -6.43
N TYR A 48 5.39 -4.20 -6.58
CA TYR A 48 5.38 -3.10 -5.63
C TYR A 48 5.28 -1.76 -6.34
N GLY A 49 4.79 -0.76 -5.62
CA GLY A 49 4.73 0.63 -6.06
C GLY A 49 4.97 1.58 -4.89
N SER A 50 5.15 2.86 -5.22
CA SER A 50 5.35 3.92 -4.24
C SER A 50 4.27 5.00 -4.35
N GLY A 51 4.25 5.92 -3.40
CA GLY A 51 3.29 7.01 -3.34
C GLY A 51 3.48 7.81 -2.06
N LYS A 52 2.57 8.75 -1.82
CA LYS A 52 2.60 9.57 -0.60
C LYS A 52 1.30 9.46 0.17
N ILE A 53 1.40 9.59 1.49
CA ILE A 53 0.25 9.74 2.37
C ILE A 53 -0.40 11.09 2.12
N TRP A 54 -1.71 11.11 1.94
CA TRP A 54 -2.44 12.34 1.69
C TRP A 54 -2.90 12.98 3.00
N HIS A 55 -3.04 14.29 2.96
CA HIS A 55 -3.66 15.01 4.06
C HIS A 55 -5.13 14.57 4.22
N SER A 56 -5.56 14.29 5.45
CA SER A 56 -6.89 13.78 5.78
C SER A 56 -8.01 14.65 5.19
N LEU A 57 -7.86 15.98 5.25
CA LEU A 57 -8.76 16.95 4.60
C LEU A 57 -8.93 16.70 3.09
N VAL A 58 -7.84 16.57 2.34
CA VAL A 58 -7.88 16.36 0.88
C VAL A 58 -8.52 15.02 0.54
N CYS A 59 -8.20 13.99 1.32
CA CYS A 59 -8.76 12.66 1.15
C CYS A 59 -10.27 12.62 1.45
N ASN A 60 -10.70 13.19 2.58
CA ASN A 60 -12.11 13.22 2.99
C ASN A 60 -13.00 14.01 2.04
N LEU A 61 -12.49 15.11 1.47
CA LEU A 61 -13.21 15.88 0.46
C LEU A 61 -13.54 15.04 -0.78
N LYS A 62 -12.70 14.05 -1.13
CA LYS A 62 -12.90 13.21 -2.32
C LYS A 62 -13.65 11.91 -2.04
N LEU A 63 -13.36 11.23 -0.93
CA LEU A 63 -13.77 9.84 -0.71
C LEU A 63 -14.67 9.62 0.51
N LYS A 64 -14.91 10.65 1.36
CA LYS A 64 -15.68 10.55 2.62
C LYS A 64 -15.26 9.33 3.47
N LEU A 65 -14.06 9.37 4.04
CA LEU A 65 -13.54 8.25 4.83
C LEU A 65 -14.25 8.08 6.18
N LYS A 66 -14.08 6.88 6.75
CA LYS A 66 -14.44 6.57 8.14
C LYS A 66 -13.28 6.84 9.09
N TYR A 67 -13.58 6.74 10.39
CA TYR A 67 -12.58 6.83 11.46
C TYR A 67 -11.59 5.65 11.34
N HIS A 68 -10.28 5.93 11.46
CA HIS A 68 -9.14 5.00 11.24
C HIS A 68 -8.75 4.65 9.80
N GLU A 69 -9.15 5.46 8.81
CA GLU A 69 -8.72 5.29 7.42
C GLU A 69 -7.83 6.47 6.97
N PHE A 70 -6.95 6.22 6.00
CA PHE A 70 -6.15 7.25 5.35
C PHE A 70 -6.04 6.99 3.84
N CYS A 71 -5.72 8.03 3.07
CA CYS A 71 -5.43 7.90 1.65
C CYS A 71 -3.93 7.85 1.41
N PHE A 72 -3.55 7.06 0.41
CA PHE A 72 -2.19 6.97 -0.09
C PHE A 72 -2.18 6.88 -1.61
N GLY A 73 -1.21 7.52 -2.26
CA GLY A 73 -0.97 7.39 -3.70
C GLY A 73 -0.42 8.66 -4.32
N TYR A 74 -0.42 8.73 -5.65
CA TYR A 74 0.03 9.92 -6.38
C TYR A 74 -1.08 10.98 -6.47
N VAL A 75 -0.80 12.18 -5.96
CA VAL A 75 -1.76 13.32 -5.95
C VAL A 75 -2.17 13.74 -7.37
N ASN A 76 -1.25 13.60 -8.34
CA ASN A 76 -1.50 13.81 -9.76
C ASN A 76 -1.50 12.43 -10.45
N GLY A 77 -2.71 11.93 -10.72
CA GLY A 77 -3.02 10.55 -11.08
C GLY A 77 -2.16 9.92 -12.17
N SER A 78 -1.03 9.36 -11.76
CA SER A 78 -0.24 8.41 -12.53
C SER A 78 -0.42 7.04 -11.88
N ARG A 79 -0.58 5.99 -12.71
CA ARG A 79 -0.54 4.61 -12.22
C ARG A 79 0.82 4.39 -11.54
N ALA A 80 0.87 3.69 -10.40
CA ALA A 80 2.15 3.23 -9.88
C ALA A 80 2.82 2.40 -10.98
N ARG A 81 3.98 2.85 -11.44
CA ARG A 81 4.79 2.02 -12.32
C ARG A 81 5.32 0.89 -11.46
N PRO A 82 5.11 -0.38 -11.85
CA PRO A 82 5.81 -1.48 -11.21
C PRO A 82 7.32 -1.18 -11.33
N GLY A 83 8.04 -1.21 -10.22
CA GLY A 83 9.50 -1.32 -10.28
C GLY A 83 9.84 -2.64 -10.95
N GLY A 84 10.69 -2.58 -11.98
CA GLY A 84 11.24 -3.73 -12.69
C GLY A 84 12.74 -3.78 -12.50
#